data_AF-A0A0G1CC68-F1
#
_entry.id   AF-A0A0G1CC68-F1
#
_cell.length_a   1.000
_cell.length_b   1.000
_cell.length_c   1.000
_cell.angle_alpha   90.00
_cell.angle_beta   90.00
_cell.angle_gamma   90.00
#
_symmetry.space_group_name_H-M   'P 1'
#
loop_
_entity.id
_entity.type
_entity.pdbx_description
1 polymer ?
#
loop_
_entity_poly.entity_id
_entity_poly.type
_entity_poly.pdbx_seq_one_letter_code
_entity_poly.pdbx_strand_id
1 'polypeptide(L)'
;MKIGKIVSVERVPDTDKLLKLSVDFGLRTPELQPTVSDGSLKEEGLQPSVSETEGSPERDVRQVISGIAGFFEDPQVLVNISCPFVTNLEPRKICGLVSEAMIVAAHSKEGVFSVLEPTQGEISLGTKLN
;
A
#
# COMPACT_ATOMS: atom_id res chain seq x y z
N MET A 1 0.25 7.60 9.41
CA MET A 1 -0.73 7.19 8.37
C MET A 1 -0.25 7.74 7.04
N LYS A 2 -0.59 7.09 5.93
CA LYS A 2 -0.25 7.52 4.57
C LYS A 2 -1.49 7.46 3.66
N ILE A 3 -1.54 8.30 2.64
CA ILE A 3 -2.50 8.14 1.55
C ILE A 3 -2.06 6.95 0.68
N GLY A 4 -2.99 6.05 0.42
CA GLY A 4 -2.81 4.94 -0.52
C GLY A 4 -3.97 4.89 -1.50
N LYS A 5 -3.73 4.32 -2.67
CA LYS A 5 -4.75 4.11 -3.70
C LYS A 5 -5.02 2.63 -3.87
N ILE A 6 -6.29 2.27 -3.84
CA ILE A 6 -6.71 0.88 -4.00
C ILE A 6 -6.58 0.51 -5.48
N VAL A 7 -5.71 -0.46 -5.79
CA VAL A 7 -5.48 -0.93 -7.17
C VAL A 7 -6.31 -2.16 -7.53
N SER A 8 -6.66 -2.98 -6.54
CA SER A 8 -7.49 -4.17 -6.74
C SER A 8 -8.26 -4.51 -5.48
N VAL A 9 -9.46 -5.05 -5.67
CA VAL A 9 -10.32 -5.53 -4.59
C VAL A 9 -10.88 -6.90 -4.93
N GLU A 10 -10.73 -7.83 -3.99
CA GLU A 10 -11.24 -9.20 -4.09
C GLU A 10 -11.98 -9.57 -2.80
N ARG A 11 -13.04 -10.37 -2.92
CA ARG A 11 -13.72 -10.95 -1.75
C ARG A 11 -12.89 -12.12 -1.22
N VAL A 12 -12.74 -12.22 0.10
CA VAL A 12 -12.01 -13.33 0.71
C VAL A 12 -12.89 -14.59 0.67
N PRO A 13 -12.43 -15.73 0.15
CA PRO A 13 -13.26 -16.94 0.03
C PRO A 13 -13.69 -17.51 1.39
N ASP A 14 -12.90 -17.31 2.44
CA ASP A 14 -13.18 -17.80 3.79
C ASP A 14 -14.28 -17.02 4.53
N THR A 15 -14.70 -15.83 4.05
CA THR A 15 -15.77 -15.06 4.69
C THR A 15 -16.40 -13.98 3.82
N ASP A 16 -17.71 -13.82 3.92
CA ASP A 16 -18.54 -12.80 3.29
C ASP A 16 -18.32 -11.37 3.83
N LYS A 17 -17.61 -11.22 4.96
CA LYS A 17 -17.44 -9.92 5.63
C LYS A 17 -16.13 -9.22 5.32
N LEU A 18 -15.16 -9.92 4.74
CA LEU A 18 -13.81 -9.39 4.49
C LEU A 18 -13.58 -9.12 3.01
N LEU A 19 -12.95 -7.98 2.74
CA LEU A 19 -12.35 -7.66 1.44
C LEU A 19 -10.83 -7.71 1.56
N LYS A 20 -10.20 -8.29 0.53
CA LYS A 20 -8.77 -8.22 0.26
C LYS A 20 -8.54 -7.06 -0.69
N LEU A 21 -7.87 -6.02 -0.20
CA LEU A 21 -7.50 -4.84 -0.95
C LEU A 21 -6.00 -4.92 -1.25
N SER A 22 -5.62 -4.61 -2.50
CA SER A 22 -4.24 -4.29 -2.84
C SER A 22 -4.12 -2.77 -2.94
N VAL A 23 -3.21 -2.18 -2.16
CA VAL A 23 -3.12 -0.73 -2.01
C VAL A 23 -1.72 -0.26 -2.41
N ASP A 24 -1.65 0.66 -3.38
CA ASP A 24 -0.43 1.33 -3.80
C ASP A 24 -0.16 2.56 -2.93
N PHE A 25 0.96 2.56 -2.23
CA PHE A 25 1.48 3.69 -1.47
C PHE A 25 2.52 4.52 -2.25
N GLY A 26 2.63 4.32 -3.56
CA GLY A 26 3.49 5.08 -4.44
C GLY A 26 4.88 4.48 -4.60
N LEU A 27 5.85 5.33 -4.91
CA LEU A 27 7.23 4.91 -5.13
C LEU A 27 7.87 4.51 -3.81
N ARG A 28 8.35 3.27 -3.74
CA ARG A 28 9.25 2.85 -2.68
C ARG A 28 10.58 3.52 -2.99
N THR A 29 10.95 4.52 -2.21
CA THR A 29 12.34 5.00 -2.23
C THR A 29 13.20 3.80 -1.89
N PRO A 30 14.16 3.40 -2.75
CA PRO A 30 15.16 2.45 -2.32
C PRO A 30 15.87 3.12 -1.15
N GLU A 31 15.57 2.67 0.06
CA GLU A 31 16.42 2.94 1.20
C GLU A 31 17.77 2.36 0.75
N LEU A 32 18.71 3.24 0.40
CA LEU A 32 20.11 2.88 0.17
C LEU A 32 20.52 2.16 1.45
N GLN A 33 20.46 0.83 1.44
CA GLN A 33 21.04 0.04 2.50
C GLN A 33 22.48 0.54 2.62
N PRO A 34 22.97 0.96 3.80
CA PRO A 34 24.36 1.34 3.94
C PRO A 34 25.16 0.13 3.45
N THR A 35 25.83 0.29 2.33
CA THR A 35 26.75 -0.70 1.81
C THR A 35 27.72 -0.96 2.95
N VAL A 36 27.69 -2.18 3.46
CA VAL A 36 28.62 -2.62 4.49
C VAL A 36 30.01 -2.34 3.95
N SER A 37 30.66 -1.34 4.54
CA SER A 37 32.04 -0.98 4.31
C SER A 37 32.89 -2.09 4.92
N ASP A 38 33.12 -3.15 4.17
CA ASP A 38 34.23 -4.07 4.41
C ASP A 38 35.27 -3.87 3.31
N GLY A 39 36.45 -3.41 3.74
CA GLY A 39 37.52 -2.99 2.86
C GLY A 39 38.16 -4.16 2.12
N SER A 40 38.25 -4.04 0.80
CA SER A 40 39.39 -4.57 0.06
C SER A 40 39.65 -3.75 -1.19
N LEU A 41 40.83 -3.12 -1.19
CA LEU A 41 41.47 -2.56 -2.36
C LEU A 41 41.67 -3.64 -3.41
N LYS A 42 41.23 -3.37 -4.64
CA LYS A 42 42.01 -3.62 -5.86
C LYS A 42 41.36 -2.92 -7.06
N GLU A 43 42.16 -2.05 -7.68
CA GLU A 43 41.88 -1.35 -8.93
C GLU A 43 42.12 -2.22 -10.17
N GLU A 44 41.63 -1.66 -11.29
CA GLU A 44 41.92 -1.91 -12.71
C GLU A 44 41.12 -2.99 -13.46
N GLY A 45 40.29 -2.49 -14.39
CA GLY A 45 39.61 -3.28 -15.42
C GLY A 45 38.50 -2.49 -16.10
N LEU A 46 38.87 -1.55 -16.98
CA LEU A 46 37.98 -0.70 -17.77
C LEU A 46 37.00 -1.51 -18.64
N GLN A 47 35.70 -1.44 -18.31
CA GLN A 47 34.59 -1.33 -19.28
C GLN A 47 33.50 -0.45 -18.64
N PRO A 48 33.16 0.74 -19.18
CA PRO A 48 31.91 1.39 -18.84
C PRO A 48 30.81 0.72 -19.68
N SER A 49 30.39 -0.47 -19.27
CA SER A 49 29.03 -0.92 -19.60
C SER A 49 28.11 -0.23 -18.61
N VAL A 50 27.79 1.03 -18.86
CA VAL A 50 26.56 1.62 -18.32
C VAL A 50 25.40 0.94 -19.04
N SER A 51 25.14 -0.31 -18.63
CA SER A 51 23.80 -0.85 -18.78
C SER A 51 22.94 0.04 -17.90
N GLU A 52 22.33 1.04 -18.52
CA GLU A 52 21.14 1.73 -18.05
C GLU A 52 20.12 0.63 -17.75
N THR A 53 20.22 0.06 -16.55
CA THR A 53 19.15 -0.71 -15.95
C THR A 53 18.17 0.37 -15.56
N GLU A 54 17.25 0.68 -16.47
CA GLU A 54 16.03 1.42 -16.19
C GLU A 54 15.28 0.61 -15.12
N GLY A 55 15.67 0.85 -13.87
CA GLY A 55 15.03 0.30 -12.69
C GLY A 55 13.62 0.84 -12.71
N SER A 56 12.68 -0.02 -13.13
CA SER A 56 11.27 0.28 -13.07
C SER A 56 10.97 0.75 -11.64
N PRO A 57 10.23 1.84 -11.44
CA PRO A 57 9.92 2.31 -10.10
C PRO A 57 9.31 1.17 -9.27
N GLU A 58 10.01 0.69 -8.23
CA GLU A 58 9.45 -0.29 -7.30
C GLU A 58 8.29 0.37 -6.55
N ARG A 59 7.07 -0.11 -6.76
CA ARG A 59 5.86 0.39 -6.11
C ARG A 59 5.71 -0.25 -4.73
N ASP A 60 5.35 0.53 -3.71
CA ASP A 60 4.99 0.03 -2.37
C ASP A 60 3.53 -0.43 -2.37
N VAL A 61 3.27 -1.58 -2.98
CA VAL A 61 1.93 -2.21 -2.98
C VAL A 61 1.84 -3.17 -1.81
N ARG A 62 0.85 -2.97 -0.94
CA ARG A 62 0.65 -3.83 0.25
C ARG A 62 -0.73 -4.44 0.28
N GLN A 63 -0.82 -5.61 0.93
CA GLN A 63 -2.09 -6.29 1.16
C GLN A 63 -2.80 -5.71 2.40
N VAL A 64 -4.09 -5.39 2.25
CA VAL A 64 -4.95 -4.89 3.33
C VAL A 64 -6.21 -5.72 3.40
N ILE A 65 -6.45 -6.33 4.56
CA ILE A 65 -7.67 -7.10 4.83
C ILE A 65 -8.58 -6.26 5.69
N SER A 66 -9.80 -5.99 5.21
CA SER A 66 -10.75 -5.13 5.92
C SER A 66 -12.16 -5.72 5.97
N GLY A 67 -12.79 -5.61 7.13
CA GLY A 67 -14.14 -6.11 7.40
C GLY A 67 -15.26 -5.21 6.90
N ILE A 68 -15.10 -4.66 5.69
CA ILE A 68 -15.99 -3.64 5.13
C ILE A 68 -16.90 -4.19 4.01
N ALA A 69 -16.84 -5.49 3.73
CA ALA A 69 -17.58 -6.09 2.60
C ALA A 69 -19.08 -5.86 2.70
N GLY A 70 -19.65 -5.88 3.91
CA GLY A 70 -21.09 -5.68 4.14
C GLY A 70 -21.58 -4.25 3.90
N PHE A 71 -20.68 -3.26 3.75
CA PHE A 71 -21.04 -1.87 3.49
C PHE A 71 -21.04 -1.52 1.99
N PHE A 72 -20.53 -2.41 1.13
CA PHE A 72 -20.43 -2.19 -0.30
C PHE A 72 -21.11 -3.32 -1.07
N GLU A 73 -22.17 -3.00 -1.81
CA GLU A 73 -22.82 -3.96 -2.71
C GLU A 73 -21.84 -4.46 -3.78
N ASP A 74 -21.14 -3.51 -4.40
CA ASP A 74 -20.09 -3.76 -5.37
C ASP A 74 -18.72 -3.31 -4.82
N PRO A 75 -17.74 -4.23 -4.69
CA PRO A 75 -16.42 -3.90 -4.16
C PRO A 75 -15.53 -3.15 -5.16
N GLN A 76 -15.86 -3.13 -6.46
CA GLN A 76 -15.09 -2.42 -7.48
C GLN A 76 -15.22 -0.90 -7.34
N VAL A 77 -16.25 -0.39 -6.65
CA VAL A 77 -16.36 1.05 -6.33
C VAL A 77 -15.20 1.59 -5.50
N LEU A 78 -14.47 0.70 -4.81
CA LEU A 78 -13.29 1.05 -4.04
C LEU A 78 -12.03 1.14 -4.91
N VAL A 79 -12.01 0.53 -6.10
CA VAL A 79 -10.85 0.59 -6.99
C VAL A 79 -10.64 2.02 -7.47
N ASN A 80 -9.39 2.44 -7.54
CA ASN A 80 -8.95 3.82 -7.81
C ASN A 80 -9.28 4.86 -6.74
N ILE A 81 -9.93 4.50 -5.63
CA ILE A 81 -10.17 5.43 -4.52
C ILE A 81 -8.89 5.61 -3.72
N SER A 82 -8.55 6.88 -3.48
CA SER A 82 -7.44 7.27 -2.61
C SER A 82 -7.97 7.54 -1.20
N CYS A 83 -7.41 6.85 -0.22
CA CYS A 83 -7.86 6.96 1.17
C CYS A 83 -6.72 6.81 2.17
N PRO A 84 -6.90 7.26 3.42
CA PRO A 84 -5.89 7.11 4.45
C PRO A 84 -5.78 5.68 4.96
N PHE A 85 -4.54 5.21 5.06
CA PHE A 85 -4.20 3.94 5.67
C PHE A 85 -3.19 4.10 6.81
N VAL A 86 -3.31 3.24 7.82
CA VAL A 86 -2.34 3.08 8.88
C VAL A 86 -1.30 2.05 8.43
N THR A 87 -0.10 2.54 8.11
CA THR A 87 1.01 1.73 7.58
C THR A 87 2.13 1.46 8.59
N ASN A 88 2.00 1.95 9.83
CA ASN A 88 2.97 1.79 10.92
C ASN A 88 2.54 0.71 11.93
N LEU A 89 1.61 -0.17 11.55
CA LEU A 89 1.18 -1.28 12.40
C LEU A 89 1.94 -2.54 12.01
N GLU A 90 2.19 -3.40 13.00
CA GLU A 90 2.74 -4.72 12.73
C GLU A 90 1.74 -5.54 11.89
N PRO A 91 2.21 -6.27 10.87
CA PRO A 91 1.33 -7.08 10.04
C PRO A 91 0.53 -8.08 10.87
N ARG A 92 -0.79 -8.12 10.66
CA ARG A 92 -1.70 -8.99 11.44
C ARG A 92 -2.35 -10.03 10.54
N LYS A 93 -2.35 -11.29 10.98
CA LYS A 93 -3.07 -12.37 10.30
C LYS A 93 -4.58 -12.28 10.57
N ILE A 94 -5.37 -12.24 9.50
CA ILE A 94 -6.84 -12.22 9.51
C ILE A 94 -7.30 -13.29 8.52
N CYS A 95 -7.98 -14.34 9.00
CA CYS A 95 -8.43 -15.47 8.17
C CYS A 95 -7.32 -16.07 7.28
N GLY A 96 -6.13 -16.29 7.85
CA GLY A 96 -4.98 -16.86 7.12
C GLY A 96 -4.23 -15.89 6.21
N LEU A 97 -4.80 -14.72 5.90
CA LEU A 97 -4.18 -13.66 5.12
C LEU A 97 -3.47 -12.65 6.02
N VAL A 98 -2.35 -12.09 5.55
CA VAL A 98 -1.59 -11.06 6.29
C VAL A 98 -2.08 -9.67 5.87
N SER A 99 -2.58 -8.88 6.80
CA SER A 99 -2.90 -7.46 6.58
C SER A 99 -1.71 -6.61 7.02
N GLU A 100 -1.13 -5.86 6.10
CA GLU A 100 0.08 -5.03 6.30
C GLU A 100 -0.25 -3.55 6.54
N ALA A 101 -1.50 -3.16 6.33
CA ALA A 101 -2.01 -1.86 6.71
C ALA A 101 -3.47 -1.98 7.17
N MET A 102 -4.04 -0.87 7.62
CA MET A 102 -5.45 -0.74 8.00
C MET A 102 -6.06 0.45 7.28
N ILE A 103 -7.19 0.25 6.58
CA ILE A 103 -7.98 1.34 6.00
C ILE A 103 -8.65 2.15 7.10
N VAL A 104 -8.66 3.47 6.97
CA VAL A 104 -9.38 4.36 7.88
C VAL A 104 -10.67 4.81 7.20
N ALA A 105 -11.79 4.55 7.88
CA ALA A 105 -13.13 4.90 7.42
C ALA A 105 -13.96 5.42 8.59
N ALA A 106 -14.94 6.27 8.30
CA ALA A 106 -15.92 6.74 9.26
C ALA A 106 -17.09 5.75 9.34
N HIS A 107 -17.50 5.40 10.56
CA HIS A 107 -18.70 4.61 10.80
C HIS A 107 -19.58 5.33 11.83
N SER A 108 -20.78 5.73 11.43
CA SER A 108 -21.77 6.34 12.31
C SER A 108 -22.59 5.26 13.05
N LYS A 109 -23.11 5.61 14.23
CA LYS A 109 -24.07 4.76 14.96
C LYS A 109 -25.36 4.51 14.18
N GLU A 110 -25.66 5.37 13.20
CA GLU A 110 -26.81 5.25 12.29
C GLU A 110 -26.56 4.28 11.12
N GLY A 111 -25.40 3.60 11.10
CA GLY A 111 -25.05 2.60 10.07
C GLY A 111 -24.42 3.19 8.81
N VAL A 112 -24.17 4.50 8.77
CA VAL A 112 -23.46 5.14 7.66
C VAL A 112 -21.98 4.78 7.72
N PHE A 113 -21.48 4.17 6.65
CA PHE A 113 -20.06 3.88 6.45
C PHE A 113 -19.52 4.75 5.30
N SER A 114 -18.38 5.39 5.52
CA SER A 114 -17.75 6.23 4.49
C SER A 114 -16.24 6.12 4.51
N VAL A 115 -15.66 5.88 3.34
CA VAL A 115 -14.21 5.95 3.13
C VAL A 115 -13.81 7.42 3.03
N LEU A 116 -12.71 7.78 3.67
CA LEU A 116 -12.23 9.16 3.65
C LEU A 116 -11.43 9.41 2.36
N GLU A 117 -11.99 10.23 1.48
CA GLU A 117 -11.33 10.67 0.24
C GLU A 117 -10.88 12.14 0.38
N PRO A 118 -9.66 12.49 -0.09
CA PRO A 118 -9.23 13.89 -0.11
C PRO A 118 -10.02 14.72 -1.13
N THR A 119 -10.49 15.89 -0.72
CA THR A 119 -11.35 16.76 -1.55
C THR A 119 -10.61 17.81 -2.37
N GLN A 120 -9.37 18.17 -2.00
CA GLN A 120 -8.60 19.24 -2.65
C GLN A 120 -7.76 18.77 -3.87
N GLY A 121 -8.07 17.61 -4.44
CA GLY A 121 -7.43 17.07 -5.64
C GLY A 121 -6.61 15.80 -5.40
N GLU A 122 -5.85 15.39 -6.42
CA GLU A 122 -5.04 14.16 -6.37
C GLU A 122 -3.81 14.37 -5.45
N ILE A 123 -3.80 13.68 -4.32
CA ILE A 123 -2.66 13.65 -3.40
C ILE A 123 -1.71 12.54 -3.84
N SER A 124 -0.41 12.84 -3.92
CA SER A 124 0.61 11.84 -4.22
C SER A 124 0.52 10.63 -3.30
N LEU A 125 0.56 9.43 -3.88
CA LEU A 125 0.56 8.19 -3.11
C LEU A 125 1.75 8.15 -2.15
N GLY A 126 1.51 7.69 -0.92
CA GLY A 126 2.53 7.63 0.13
C GLY A 126 2.66 8.91 0.96
N THR A 127 1.93 9.98 0.61
CA THR A 127 1.91 11.23 1.39
C THR A 127 1.53 10.95 2.84
N LYS A 128 2.35 11.41 3.78
CA LYS A 128 2.11 11.28 5.21
C LYS A 128 1.00 12.24 5.65
N LEU A 129 0.02 11.73 6.41
CA LEU A 129 -0.99 12.56 7.06
C LEU A 129 -0.45 13.12 8.37
N ASN A 130 -0.80 14.37 8.67
CA ASN A 130 -0.46 15.10 9.90
C ASN A 130 -1.62 15.14 10.88
#